data_AF-F8IJT2-F1
#
_entry.id   AF-F8IJT2-F1
#
_cell.length_a   1.000
_cell.length_b   1.000
_cell.length_c   1.000
_cell.angle_alpha   90.00
_cell.angle_beta   90.00
_cell.angle_gamma   90.00
#
_symmetry.space_group_name_H-M   'P 1'
#
loop_
_entity.id
_entity.type
_entity.pdbx_description
1 polymer ?
#
loop_
_entity_poly.entity_id
_entity_poly.type
_entity_poly.pdbx_seq_one_letter_code
_entity_poly.pdbx_strand_id
1 'polypeptide(L)'
;MRSHRYQAFVLLLVGYEWLISGLDKVLAHHFAQGLAGQLAAAEHGLPYGFYVSLLSHVFVPDAQLFAWLVMVGECASGVLLLALGAVAWFRPLSPVQKAIAVVTLAVASFMVMNFFFFQGGSYFLNPSDPYDEGIPVDFVLFWIQIGTMIAILREKSNEEVIQPTLSSVDTSERFHRTHGGMSK
;
A
#
# COMPACT_ATOMS: atom_id res chain seq x y z
N MET A 1 -14.59 -15.00 -6.79
CA MET A 1 -13.68 -14.09 -7.53
C MET A 1 -12.27 -14.63 -7.45
N ARG A 2 -11.45 -14.52 -8.51
CA ARG A 2 -10.02 -14.85 -8.41
C ARG A 2 -9.35 -13.88 -7.43
N SER A 3 -8.47 -14.36 -6.55
CA SER A 3 -7.83 -13.58 -5.46
C SER A 3 -7.26 -12.24 -5.93
N HIS A 4 -6.60 -12.22 -7.10
CA HIS A 4 -6.01 -11.00 -7.68
C HIS A 4 -7.03 -9.91 -8.05
N ARG A 5 -8.31 -10.24 -8.31
CA ARG A 5 -9.33 -9.22 -8.64
C ARG A 5 -9.74 -8.40 -7.42
N TYR A 6 -9.72 -9.00 -6.23
CA TYR A 6 -9.95 -8.25 -4.99
C TYR A 6 -8.79 -7.27 -4.75
N GLN A 7 -7.55 -7.74 -4.89
CA GLN A 7 -6.36 -6.88 -4.77
C GLN A 7 -6.40 -5.74 -5.80
N ALA A 8 -6.75 -6.05 -7.05
CA ALA A 8 -6.94 -5.07 -8.11
C ALA A 8 -7.95 -3.99 -7.73
N PHE A 9 -9.10 -4.39 -7.19
CA PHE A 9 -10.14 -3.46 -6.73
C PHE A 9 -9.62 -2.52 -5.64
N VAL A 10 -8.92 -3.04 -4.64
CA VAL A 10 -8.39 -2.22 -3.55
C VAL A 10 -7.30 -1.27 -4.06
N LEU A 11 -6.41 -1.73 -4.95
CA LEU A 11 -5.40 -0.87 -5.59
C LEU A 11 -6.04 0.28 -6.39
N LEU A 12 -7.14 0.00 -7.09
CA LEU A 12 -7.88 1.02 -7.85
C LEU A 12 -8.52 2.05 -6.92
N LEU A 13 -9.16 1.62 -5.83
CA LEU A 13 -9.79 2.52 -4.86
C LEU A 13 -8.76 3.40 -4.16
N VAL A 14 -7.70 2.79 -3.60
CA VAL A 14 -6.63 3.52 -2.92
C VAL A 14 -5.91 4.45 -3.90
N GLY A 15 -5.63 3.98 -5.12
CA GLY A 15 -5.00 4.81 -6.15
C GLY A 15 -5.86 5.99 -6.57
N TYR A 16 -7.18 5.82 -6.66
CA TYR A 16 -8.11 6.91 -6.95
C TYR A 16 -8.08 7.97 -5.85
N GLU A 17 -8.19 7.55 -4.58
CA GLU A 17 -8.12 8.46 -3.43
C GLU A 17 -6.85 9.32 -3.44
N TRP A 18 -5.68 8.70 -3.60
CA TRP A 18 -4.41 9.42 -3.68
C TRP A 18 -4.33 10.36 -4.87
N LEU A 19 -4.85 9.95 -6.03
CA LEU A 19 -4.80 10.79 -7.22
C LEU A 19 -5.67 12.02 -7.05
N ILE A 20 -6.89 11.88 -6.55
CA ILE A 20 -7.79 13.01 -6.32
C ILE A 20 -7.20 13.95 -5.26
N SER A 21 -6.72 13.42 -4.14
CA SER A 21 -6.07 14.21 -3.08
C SER A 21 -4.86 14.99 -3.59
N GLY A 22 -4.03 14.39 -4.45
CA GLY A 22 -2.89 15.04 -5.07
C GLY A 22 -3.29 16.09 -6.11
N LEU A 23 -4.27 15.78 -6.96
CA LEU A 23 -4.77 16.72 -7.96
C LEU A 23 -5.39 17.96 -7.32
N ASP A 24 -6.14 17.81 -6.23
CA ASP A 24 -6.71 18.95 -5.50
C ASP A 24 -5.61 19.90 -5.03
N LYS A 25 -4.49 19.38 -4.52
CA LYS A 25 -3.35 20.19 -4.08
C LYS A 25 -2.63 20.88 -5.23
N VAL A 26 -2.46 20.19 -6.36
CA VAL A 26 -1.83 20.74 -7.57
C VAL A 26 -2.70 21.85 -8.16
N LEU A 27 -4.01 21.63 -8.25
CA LEU A 27 -4.98 22.57 -8.83
C LEU A 27 -5.28 23.75 -7.92
N ALA A 28 -5.11 23.62 -6.60
CA ALA A 28 -5.26 24.72 -5.68
C ALA A 28 -4.20 25.83 -5.92
N HIS A 29 -3.02 25.51 -6.46
CA HIS A 29 -1.88 26.42 -6.69
C HIS A 29 -1.26 27.07 -5.43
N HIS A 30 -1.97 27.13 -4.30
CA HIS A 30 -1.51 27.76 -3.05
C HIS A 30 -1.14 26.76 -1.96
N PHE A 31 -1.25 25.44 -2.21
CA PHE A 31 -0.97 24.42 -1.20
C PHE A 31 0.44 24.57 -0.60
N ALA A 32 1.47 24.68 -1.44
CA ALA A 32 2.85 24.78 -0.97
C ALA A 32 3.14 26.07 -0.18
N GLN A 33 2.43 27.16 -0.48
CA GLN A 33 2.57 28.43 0.22
C GLN A 33 1.79 28.42 1.55
N GLY A 34 0.63 27.76 1.57
CA GLY A 34 -0.22 27.65 2.76
C GLY A 34 0.26 26.63 3.78
N LEU A 35 1.02 25.60 3.36
CA LEU A 35 1.41 24.51 4.25
C LEU A 35 2.27 24.98 5.43
N ALA A 36 3.19 25.93 5.24
CA ALA A 36 4.02 26.44 6.31
C ALA A 36 3.20 27.05 7.46
N GLY A 37 2.16 27.83 7.13
CA GLY A 37 1.26 28.41 8.11
C GLY A 37 0.43 27.36 8.84
N GLN A 38 -0.04 26.34 8.11
CA GLN A 38 -0.79 25.22 8.70
C GLN A 38 0.08 24.38 9.65
N LEU A 39 1.33 24.09 9.28
CA LEU A 39 2.28 23.36 10.13
C LEU A 39 2.60 24.15 11.40
N ALA A 40 2.86 25.44 11.31
CA ALA A 40 3.11 26.29 12.46
C ALA A 40 1.88 26.42 13.38
N ALA A 41 0.68 26.51 12.82
CA ALA A 41 -0.55 26.54 13.60
C ALA A 41 -0.81 25.23 14.36
N ALA A 42 -0.47 24.08 13.75
CA ALA A 42 -0.65 22.76 14.36
C ALA A 42 0.22 22.54 15.60
N GLU A 43 1.35 23.24 15.75
CA GLU A 43 2.24 23.10 16.91
C GLU A 43 1.54 23.33 18.26
N HIS A 44 0.52 24.21 18.29
CA HIS A 44 -0.15 24.62 19.52
C HIS A 44 -1.37 23.77 19.90
N GLY A 45 -1.74 22.76 19.11
CA GLY A 45 -2.98 21.99 19.31
C GLY A 45 -2.82 20.47 19.30
N LEU A 46 -1.64 19.94 18.97
CA LEU A 46 -1.46 18.52 18.78
C LEU A 46 -1.24 17.75 20.09
N PRO A 47 -1.92 16.60 20.28
CA PRO A 47 -1.75 15.77 21.47
C PRO A 47 -0.41 15.01 21.48
N TYR A 48 0.33 15.03 20.37
CA TYR A 48 1.53 14.21 20.14
C TYR A 48 2.82 15.02 20.31
N GLY A 49 3.34 15.11 21.54
CA GLY A 49 4.53 15.92 21.85
C GLY A 49 5.77 15.58 21.01
N PHE A 50 5.98 14.30 20.67
CA PHE A 50 7.08 13.89 19.77
C PHE A 50 6.88 14.42 18.34
N TYR A 51 5.63 14.47 17.87
CA TYR A 51 5.30 14.96 16.54
C TYR A 51 5.36 16.49 16.49
N VAL A 52 4.99 17.19 17.56
CA VAL A 52 5.23 18.63 17.72
C VAL A 52 6.73 18.95 17.62
N SER A 53 7.59 18.14 18.26
CA SER A 53 9.04 18.28 18.11
C SER A 53 9.49 18.04 16.66
N LEU A 54 8.90 17.06 15.97
CA LEU A 54 9.22 16.77 14.57
C LEU A 54 8.76 17.91 13.64
N LEU A 55 7.58 18.47 13.87
CA LEU A 55 7.07 19.62 13.14
C LEU A 55 8.00 20.81 13.26
N SER A 56 8.28 21.25 14.49
CA SER A 56 9.10 22.44 14.77
C SER A 56 10.54 22.35 14.25
N HIS A 57 11.15 21.16 14.27
CA HIS A 57 12.57 21.00 13.95
C HIS A 57 12.83 20.47 12.53
N VAL A 58 11.86 19.82 11.90
CA VAL A 58 12.06 19.16 10.60
C VAL A 58 11.06 19.69 9.57
N PHE A 59 9.76 19.65 9.84
CA PHE A 59 8.77 19.99 8.81
C PHE A 59 8.60 21.49 8.60
N VAL A 60 8.55 22.30 9.65
CA VAL A 60 8.36 23.75 9.56
C VAL A 60 9.54 24.45 8.88
N PRO A 61 10.82 24.16 9.21
CA PRO A 61 11.96 24.79 8.55
C PRO A 61 12.00 24.55 7.04
N ASP A 62 11.60 23.36 6.60
CA ASP A 62 11.62 22.93 5.21
C ASP A 62 10.21 22.74 4.62
N ALA A 63 9.22 23.50 5.10
CA ALA A 63 7.80 23.29 4.78
C ALA A 63 7.50 23.28 3.27
N GLN A 64 8.21 24.12 2.50
CA GLN A 64 8.05 24.16 1.05
C GLN A 64 8.53 22.87 0.38
N LEU A 65 9.65 22.30 0.85
CA LEU A 65 10.15 21.01 0.35
C LEU A 65 9.13 19.90 0.66
N PHE A 66 8.63 19.84 1.89
CA PHE A 66 7.64 18.85 2.27
C PHE A 66 6.33 19.00 1.52
N ALA A 67 5.89 20.22 1.22
CA ALA A 67 4.73 20.44 0.38
C ALA A 67 4.91 19.82 -1.02
N TRP A 68 6.09 20.02 -1.63
CA TRP A 68 6.40 19.41 -2.92
C TRP A 68 6.46 17.88 -2.84
N LEU A 69 7.10 17.34 -1.80
CA LEU A 69 7.18 15.89 -1.58
C LEU A 69 5.80 15.27 -1.41
N VAL A 70 4.91 15.93 -0.67
CA VAL A 70 3.50 15.52 -0.52
C VAL A 70 2.81 15.56 -1.88
N MET A 71 2.77 16.70 -2.57
CA MET A 71 2.07 16.81 -3.87
C MET A 71 2.54 15.78 -4.90
N VAL A 72 3.86 15.59 -5.02
CA VAL A 72 4.45 14.62 -5.94
C VAL A 72 4.18 13.19 -5.46
N GLY A 73 4.32 12.93 -4.16
CA GLY A 73 4.10 11.62 -3.56
C GLY A 73 2.67 11.12 -3.75
N GLU A 74 1.69 12.00 -3.53
CA GLU A 74 0.27 11.70 -3.71
C GLU A 74 -0.07 11.39 -5.17
N CYS A 75 0.31 12.29 -6.09
CA CYS A 75 0.08 12.08 -7.52
C CYS A 75 0.77 10.81 -8.03
N ALA A 76 2.04 10.61 -7.68
CA ALA A 76 2.81 9.44 -8.11
C ALA A 76 2.22 8.13 -7.55
N SER A 77 1.84 8.12 -6.27
CA SER A 77 1.21 6.95 -5.65
C SER A 77 -0.13 6.64 -6.30
N GLY A 78 -0.96 7.65 -6.51
CA GLY A 78 -2.26 7.51 -7.17
C GLY A 78 -2.13 6.91 -8.57
N VAL A 79 -1.28 7.48 -9.42
CA VAL A 79 -1.05 6.98 -10.80
C VAL A 79 -0.52 5.55 -10.80
N LEU A 80 0.49 5.24 -9.98
CA LEU A 80 1.10 3.92 -9.94
C LEU A 80 0.10 2.86 -9.46
N LEU A 81 -0.65 3.13 -8.39
CA LEU A 81 -1.63 2.18 -7.85
C LEU A 81 -2.81 1.97 -8.81
N LEU A 82 -3.28 3.02 -9.49
CA LEU A 82 -4.31 2.90 -10.53
C LEU A 82 -3.82 2.05 -11.71
N ALA A 83 -2.62 2.33 -12.22
CA ALA A 83 -2.05 1.57 -13.33
C ALA A 83 -1.86 0.09 -12.96
N LEU A 84 -1.32 -0.18 -11.77
CA LEU A 84 -1.13 -1.55 -11.28
C LEU A 84 -2.44 -2.25 -10.99
N GLY A 85 -3.42 -1.56 -10.40
CA GLY A 85 -4.77 -2.07 -10.18
C GLY A 85 -5.46 -2.44 -11.49
N ALA A 86 -5.37 -1.59 -12.52
CA ALA A 86 -5.90 -1.86 -13.85
C ALA A 86 -5.25 -3.10 -14.48
N VAL A 87 -3.91 -3.23 -14.40
CA VAL A 87 -3.21 -4.44 -14.87
C VAL A 87 -3.65 -5.67 -14.09
N ALA A 88 -3.69 -5.59 -12.76
CA ALA A 88 -4.08 -6.67 -11.84
C ALA A 88 -5.51 -7.18 -12.09
N TRP A 89 -6.38 -6.32 -12.63
CA TRP A 89 -7.76 -6.67 -12.97
C TRP A 89 -7.83 -7.74 -14.06
N PHE A 90 -6.95 -7.65 -15.06
CA PHE A 90 -6.92 -8.53 -16.22
C PHE A 90 -5.98 -9.72 -16.06
N ARG A 91 -4.87 -9.54 -15.34
CA ARG A 91 -3.84 -10.58 -15.14
C ARG A 91 -3.13 -10.42 -13.80
N PRO A 92 -2.54 -11.48 -13.22
CA PRO A 92 -1.68 -11.34 -12.06
C PRO A 92 -0.49 -10.40 -12.34
N LEU A 93 -0.03 -9.71 -11.30
CA LEU A 93 1.13 -8.83 -11.35
C LEU A 93 2.43 -9.65 -11.47
N SER A 94 3.36 -9.18 -12.30
CA SER A 94 4.71 -9.76 -12.37
C SER A 94 5.51 -9.45 -11.08
N PRO A 95 6.63 -10.15 -10.80
CA PRO A 95 7.42 -9.90 -9.59
C PRO A 95 7.88 -8.44 -9.44
N VAL A 96 8.29 -7.80 -10.55
CA VAL A 96 8.67 -6.38 -10.55
C VAL A 96 7.46 -5.49 -10.26
N GLN A 97 6.30 -5.77 -10.85
CA GLN A 97 5.07 -5.02 -10.59
C GLN A 97 4.59 -5.15 -9.15
N LYS A 98 4.74 -6.34 -8.55
CA LYS A 98 4.46 -6.56 -7.12
C LYS A 98 5.40 -5.75 -6.25
N ALA A 99 6.70 -5.73 -6.56
CA ALA A 99 7.67 -4.92 -5.82
C ALA A 99 7.33 -3.42 -5.88
N ILE A 100 6.97 -2.91 -7.08
CA ILE A 100 6.52 -1.53 -7.24
C ILE A 100 5.25 -1.28 -6.40
N ALA A 101 4.23 -2.14 -6.50
CA ALA A 101 3.00 -2.00 -5.72
C ALA A 101 3.29 -1.94 -4.21
N VAL A 102 4.14 -2.83 -3.71
CA VAL A 102 4.52 -2.90 -2.29
C VAL A 102 5.25 -1.63 -1.86
N VAL A 103 6.24 -1.16 -2.63
CA VAL A 103 6.97 0.08 -2.32
C VAL A 103 6.03 1.28 -2.34
N THR A 104 5.16 1.39 -3.35
CA THR A 104 4.19 2.48 -3.45
C THR A 104 3.21 2.45 -2.26
N LEU A 105 2.68 1.29 -1.89
CA LEU A 105 1.81 1.15 -0.72
C LEU A 105 2.54 1.50 0.59
N ALA A 106 3.83 1.19 0.71
CA ALA A 106 4.63 1.55 1.89
C ALA A 106 4.83 3.06 2.01
N VAL A 107 5.19 3.73 0.90
CA VAL A 107 5.31 5.20 0.84
C VAL A 107 3.97 5.87 1.15
N ALA A 108 2.90 5.39 0.54
CA ALA A 108 1.56 5.90 0.76
C ALA A 108 1.08 5.69 2.20
N SER A 109 1.32 4.50 2.79
CA SER A 109 1.02 4.23 4.20
C SER A 109 1.79 5.17 5.14
N PHE A 110 3.06 5.46 4.84
CA PHE A 110 3.86 6.42 5.59
C PHE A 110 3.29 7.84 5.51
N MET A 111 2.88 8.29 4.32
CA MET A 111 2.27 9.62 4.15
C MET A 111 0.94 9.75 4.92
N VAL A 112 0.05 8.77 4.80
CA VAL A 112 -1.23 8.76 5.54
C VAL A 112 -1.01 8.75 7.05
N MET A 113 -0.01 8.01 7.54
CA MET A 113 0.33 8.04 8.96
C MET A 113 0.82 9.43 9.39
N ASN A 114 1.60 10.13 8.55
CA ASN A 114 1.98 11.51 8.82
C ASN A 114 0.76 12.44 8.86
N PHE A 115 -0.22 12.28 7.96
CA PHE A 115 -1.45 13.07 7.97
C PHE A 115 -2.29 12.83 9.20
N PHE A 116 -2.44 11.57 9.61
CA PHE A 116 -3.10 11.21 10.87
C PHE A 116 -2.48 11.93 12.07
N PHE A 117 -1.16 11.94 12.17
CA PHE A 117 -0.46 12.66 13.24
C PHE A 117 -0.63 14.17 13.14
N PHE A 118 -0.55 14.73 11.93
CA PHE A 118 -0.69 16.15 11.68
C PHE A 118 -2.10 16.68 11.98
N GLN A 119 -3.14 15.87 11.77
CA GLN A 119 -4.52 16.23 12.11
C GLN A 119 -4.86 16.01 13.58
N GLY A 120 -3.96 15.39 14.36
CA GLY A 120 -4.24 15.03 15.75
C GLY A 120 -5.27 13.92 15.90
N GLY A 121 -5.41 13.06 14.89
CA GLY A 121 -6.45 12.02 14.84
C GLY A 121 -6.41 11.11 16.07
N SER A 122 -7.57 10.68 16.58
CA SER A 122 -7.65 9.84 17.78
C SER A 122 -7.39 8.36 17.46
N TYR A 123 -6.74 7.65 18.40
CA TYR A 123 -6.54 6.20 18.30
C TYR A 123 -7.75 5.38 18.76
N PHE A 124 -8.62 5.99 19.56
CA PHE A 124 -9.68 5.33 20.31
C PHE A 124 -10.92 6.23 20.40
N LEU A 125 -11.93 5.73 21.12
CA LEU A 125 -13.14 6.47 21.45
C LEU A 125 -12.80 7.87 21.98
N ASN A 126 -13.39 8.88 21.35
CA ASN A 126 -13.33 10.27 21.78
C ASN A 126 -14.73 10.73 22.22
N PRO A 127 -15.18 10.45 23.46
CA PRO A 127 -16.51 10.85 23.91
C PRO A 127 -16.71 12.38 23.96
N SER A 128 -15.62 13.14 23.96
CA SER A 128 -15.63 14.61 23.91
C SER A 128 -15.99 15.17 22.54
N ASP A 129 -15.94 14.37 21.48
CA ASP A 129 -16.36 14.78 20.13
C ASP A 129 -17.22 13.69 19.45
N PRO A 130 -18.52 13.60 19.81
CA PRO A 130 -19.39 12.53 19.33
C PRO A 130 -19.87 12.70 17.88
N TYR A 131 -19.60 13.86 17.27
CA TYR A 131 -19.94 14.15 15.87
C TYR A 131 -18.76 13.90 14.92
N ASP A 132 -17.56 13.71 15.47
CA ASP A 132 -16.39 13.28 14.74
C ASP A 132 -16.51 11.78 14.36
N GLU A 133 -15.79 11.40 13.31
CA GLU A 133 -15.78 10.03 12.85
C GLU A 133 -15.11 9.12 13.90
N GLY A 134 -15.71 7.97 14.19
CA GLY A 134 -15.24 7.11 15.28
C GLY A 134 -13.78 6.66 15.14
N ILE A 135 -13.30 6.50 13.91
CA ILE A 135 -11.89 6.31 13.57
C ILE A 135 -11.59 7.21 12.37
N PRO A 136 -10.51 8.02 12.39
CA PRO A 136 -10.16 8.87 11.26
C PRO A 136 -9.95 8.06 9.97
N VAL A 137 -10.44 8.58 8.85
CA VAL A 137 -10.31 7.96 7.52
C VAL A 137 -8.85 7.63 7.20
N ASP A 138 -7.91 8.52 7.55
CA ASP A 138 -6.48 8.28 7.39
C ASP A 138 -6.03 7.00 8.11
N PHE A 139 -6.48 6.77 9.35
CA PHE A 139 -6.10 5.57 10.08
C PHE A 139 -6.68 4.30 9.47
N VAL A 140 -7.91 4.35 8.95
CA VAL A 140 -8.52 3.24 8.20
C VAL A 140 -7.73 2.97 6.91
N LEU A 141 -7.39 4.02 6.17
CA LEU A 141 -6.66 3.93 4.91
C LEU A 141 -5.25 3.38 5.13
N PHE A 142 -4.59 3.69 6.24
CA PHE A 142 -3.32 3.08 6.64
C PHE A 142 -3.46 1.55 6.73
N TRP A 143 -4.44 1.05 7.46
CA TRP A 143 -4.62 -0.40 7.63
C TRP A 143 -5.01 -1.11 6.33
N ILE A 144 -5.81 -0.48 5.46
CA ILE A 144 -6.13 -1.01 4.14
C ILE A 144 -4.86 -1.18 3.30
N GLN A 145 -3.99 -0.17 3.30
CA GLN A 145 -2.74 -0.19 2.53
C GLN A 145 -1.77 -1.25 3.05
N ILE A 146 -1.58 -1.34 4.37
CA ILE A 146 -0.76 -2.38 5.00
C ILE A 146 -1.32 -3.78 4.72
N GLY A 147 -2.63 -3.97 4.87
CA GLY A 147 -3.29 -5.24 4.58
C GLY A 147 -3.13 -5.68 3.13
N THR A 148 -3.26 -4.74 2.19
CA THR A 148 -3.08 -4.98 0.76
C THR A 148 -1.63 -5.35 0.44
N MET A 149 -0.67 -4.64 1.04
CA MET A 149 0.76 -4.92 0.90
C MET A 149 1.09 -6.35 1.36
N ILE A 150 0.60 -6.77 2.54
CA ILE A 150 0.78 -8.13 3.06
C ILE A 150 0.14 -9.18 2.13
N ALA A 151 -1.06 -8.89 1.61
CA ALA A 151 -1.75 -9.80 0.70
C ALA A 151 -0.97 -10.03 -0.61
N ILE A 152 -0.37 -8.98 -1.18
CA ILE A 152 0.47 -9.07 -2.38
C ILE A 152 1.74 -9.90 -2.11
N LEU A 153 2.37 -9.71 -0.95
CA LEU A 153 3.58 -10.45 -0.55
C LEU A 153 3.32 -11.94 -0.30
N ARG A 154 2.15 -12.29 0.23
CA ARG A 154 1.79 -13.68 0.58
C ARG A 154 1.44 -14.57 -0.62
N GLU A 155 1.10 -13.99 -1.77
CA GLU A 155 0.65 -14.74 -2.95
C GLU A 155 1.71 -15.75 -3.47
N LYS A 156 2.98 -15.60 -3.08
CA LYS A 156 4.08 -16.50 -3.45
C LYS A 156 4.09 -17.86 -2.72
N SER A 157 3.44 -17.98 -1.56
CA SER A 157 3.58 -19.14 -0.66
C SER A 157 2.75 -20.37 -1.05
N ASN A 158 1.74 -20.22 -1.91
CA ASN A 158 0.80 -21.32 -2.22
C ASN A 158 1.12 -22.08 -3.52
N GLU A 159 1.97 -21.55 -4.41
CA GLU A 159 2.27 -22.21 -5.70
C GLU A 159 3.43 -23.21 -5.60
N GLU A 160 4.39 -23.03 -4.68
CA GLU A 160 5.49 -23.98 -4.45
C GLU A 160 5.06 -25.28 -3.77
N VAL A 161 3.94 -25.27 -3.03
CA VAL A 161 3.46 -26.44 -2.28
C VAL A 161 2.70 -27.44 -3.18
N ILE A 162 2.29 -27.03 -4.39
CA ILE A 162 1.57 -27.87 -5.36
C ILE A 162 2.51 -28.33 -6.50
N GLN A 163 3.76 -28.63 -6.20
CA GLN A 163 4.51 -29.65 -6.96
C GLN A 163 4.83 -30.83 -6.05
N PRO A 164 3.86 -31.69 -5.73
CA PRO A 164 4.20 -33.00 -5.20
C PRO A 164 4.88 -33.77 -6.34
N THR A 165 6.19 -33.96 -6.22
CA THR A 165 6.84 -35.28 -6.42
C THR A 165 6.19 -36.21 -7.47
N LEU A 166 5.99 -35.74 -8.70
CA LEU A 166 5.62 -36.59 -9.85
C LEU A 166 6.83 -37.08 -10.64
N SER A 167 8.04 -36.89 -10.11
CA SER A 167 9.28 -37.39 -10.75
C SER A 167 9.77 -38.73 -10.22
N SER A 168 9.02 -39.42 -9.33
CA SER A 168 9.44 -40.73 -8.79
C SER A 168 8.55 -41.91 -9.18
N VAL A 169 7.56 -41.72 -10.07
CA VAL A 169 6.79 -42.84 -10.62
C VAL A 169 7.53 -43.44 -11.81
N ASP A 170 8.42 -44.36 -11.44
CA ASP A 170 8.55 -45.68 -12.04
C ASP A 170 9.00 -45.80 -13.51
N THR A 171 10.29 -45.54 -13.74
CA THR A 171 11.03 -46.10 -14.89
C THR A 171 11.62 -47.49 -14.61
N SER A 172 11.40 -48.07 -13.43
CA SER A 172 12.00 -49.35 -13.04
C SER A 172 11.18 -50.57 -13.49
N GLU A 173 9.86 -50.45 -13.66
CA GLU A 173 9.03 -51.57 -14.11
C GLU A 173 9.15 -51.90 -15.61
N ARG A 174 9.71 -51.01 -16.44
CA ARG A 174 9.76 -51.23 -17.90
C ARG A 174 10.90 -52.11 -18.40
N PHE A 175 11.91 -52.40 -17.57
CA PHE A 175 13.10 -53.14 -18.00
C PHE A 175 13.09 -54.64 -17.72
N HIS A 176 12.13 -55.15 -16.93
CA HIS A 176 12.11 -56.58 -16.56
C HIS A 176 11.16 -57.48 -17.37
N ARG A 177 10.41 -56.94 -18.35
CA ARG A 177 9.39 -57.72 -19.08
C ARG A 177 9.78 -58.28 -20.46
N THR A 178 10.98 -58.04 -20.98
CA THR A 178 11.30 -58.37 -22.39
C THR A 178 12.26 -59.54 -22.65
N HIS A 179 12.76 -60.27 -21.65
CA HIS A 179 13.75 -61.34 -21.90
C HIS A 179 13.46 -62.72 -21.28
N GLY A 180 12.21 -63.02 -20.92
CA GLY A 180 11.80 -64.34 -20.45
C GLY A 180 10.94 -65.10 -21.46
N GLY A 181 11.55 -65.75 -22.47
CA GLY A 181 10.83 -66.76 -23.23
C GLY A 181 11.32 -67.00 -24.65
N MET A 182 12.31 -67.87 -24.82
CA MET A 182 12.28 -68.89 -25.87
C MET A 182 13.33 -69.97 -25.56
N SER A 183 12.81 -71.12 -25.12
CA SER A 183 13.52 -72.38 -24.92
C SER A 183 12.74 -73.45 -25.69
N LYS A 184 13.52 -74.25 -26.44
CA LYS A 184 13.19 -75.44 -27.25
C LYS A 184 12.70 -75.19 -28.67
#